data_AF-A0A9D8JZQ7-F1
#
_entry.id   AF-A0A9D8JZQ7-F1
#
_cell.length_a   1.000
_cell.length_b   1.000
_cell.length_c   1.000
_cell.angle_alpha   90.00
_cell.angle_beta   90.00
_cell.angle_gamma   90.00
#
_symmetry.space_group_name_H-M   'P 1'
#
loop_
_entity.id
_entity.type
_entity.pdbx_description
1 polymer ?
#
loop_
_entity_poly.entity_id
_entity_poly.type
_entity_poly.pdbx_seq_one_letter_code
_entity_poly.pdbx_strand_id
1 'polypeptide(L)'
;MGVKLRDGEKLLYDKERVDFAVYKSAPAIHAAGSVPGLHSIKLYITDRRVIVQGAILGGVQIAEFDLWYPGKVGSPEEDMLEKVTAGSGKPGGPYVHLIARANEHGPLRSDVAELYIYTEDARRIVELLELNLAPPPTEWR
;
A
#
# COMPACT_ATOMS: atom_id res chain seq x y z
N MET A 1 2.70 5.30 -17.26
CA MET A 1 3.61 4.21 -16.83
C MET A 1 2.78 3.13 -16.16
N GLY A 2 2.98 1.88 -16.55
CA GLY A 2 2.36 0.72 -15.89
C GLY A 2 3.19 0.25 -14.69
N VAL A 3 2.59 -0.55 -13.83
CA VAL A 3 3.27 -1.16 -12.68
C VAL A 3 4.36 -2.13 -13.13
N LYS A 4 5.53 -2.10 -12.47
CA LYS A 4 6.64 -3.02 -12.76
C LYS A 4 6.52 -4.28 -11.90
N LEU A 5 5.98 -5.34 -12.49
CA LEU A 5 5.89 -6.66 -11.87
C LEU A 5 7.25 -7.38 -11.91
N ARG A 6 7.54 -8.18 -10.87
CA ARG A 6 8.68 -9.12 -10.86
C ARG A 6 8.35 -10.39 -11.65
N ASP A 7 9.38 -11.17 -11.98
CA ASP A 7 9.20 -12.42 -12.71
C ASP A 7 8.26 -13.39 -11.96
N GLY A 8 7.21 -13.80 -12.67
CA GLY A 8 6.15 -14.67 -12.14
C GLY A 8 5.23 -14.03 -11.10
N GLU A 9 5.29 -12.71 -10.89
CA GLU A 9 4.30 -11.96 -10.11
C GLU A 9 3.04 -11.72 -10.96
N LYS A 10 1.87 -11.93 -10.36
CA LYS A 10 0.58 -11.79 -11.03
C LYS A 10 -0.20 -10.63 -10.45
N LEU A 11 -0.70 -9.75 -11.31
CA LEU A 11 -1.63 -8.70 -10.93
C LEU A 11 -3.00 -9.31 -10.63
N LEU A 12 -3.51 -9.07 -9.41
CA LEU A 12 -4.82 -9.55 -8.95
C LEU A 12 -5.88 -8.45 -9.05
N TYR A 13 -5.47 -7.20 -8.83
CA TYR A 13 -6.37 -6.06 -8.87
C TYR A 13 -5.60 -4.77 -9.17
N ASP A 14 -6.23 -3.89 -9.93
CA ASP A 14 -5.77 -2.54 -10.22
C ASP A 14 -6.86 -1.51 -9.94
N LYS A 15 -6.47 -0.41 -9.32
CA LYS A 15 -7.27 0.80 -9.18
C LYS A 15 -6.43 1.97 -9.64
N GLU A 16 -6.71 2.44 -10.86
CA GLU A 16 -5.95 3.52 -11.49
C GLU A 16 -6.10 4.88 -10.81
N ARG A 17 -7.07 5.01 -9.90
CA ARG A 17 -7.30 6.24 -9.16
C ARG A 17 -7.90 5.96 -7.79
N VAL A 18 -7.16 6.31 -6.75
CA VAL A 18 -7.66 6.43 -5.38
C VAL A 18 -7.75 7.91 -5.01
N ASP A 19 -8.69 8.28 -4.16
CA ASP A 19 -9.06 9.69 -3.94
C ASP A 19 -8.02 10.43 -3.09
N PHE A 20 -7.38 9.73 -2.15
CA PHE A 20 -6.44 10.34 -1.21
C PHE A 20 -5.53 9.29 -0.56
N ALA A 21 -4.26 9.60 -0.28
CA ALA A 21 -3.39 8.78 0.56
C ALA A 21 -2.66 9.59 1.64
N VAL A 22 -2.83 9.21 2.91
CA VAL A 22 -2.00 9.73 4.01
C VAL A 22 -0.95 8.72 4.37
N TYR A 23 0.31 9.15 4.43
CA TYR A 23 1.45 8.35 4.85
C TYR A 23 2.00 8.92 6.15
N LYS A 24 2.01 8.11 7.21
CA LYS A 24 2.63 8.47 8.48
C LYS A 24 3.92 7.69 8.66
N SER A 25 5.04 8.39 8.74
CA SER A 25 6.37 7.82 9.04
C SER A 25 7.09 8.79 9.99
N ALA A 26 6.99 8.54 11.30
CA ALA A 26 7.55 9.44 12.31
C ALA A 26 9.04 9.80 12.01
N PRO A 27 9.45 11.08 12.18
CA PRO A 27 8.69 12.19 12.77
C PRO A 27 7.74 12.90 11.78
N ALA A 28 7.68 12.47 10.52
CA ALA A 28 6.95 13.18 9.48
C ALA A 28 5.56 12.55 9.20
N ILE A 29 4.56 13.42 9.07
CA ILE A 29 3.26 13.06 8.50
C ILE A 29 3.23 13.66 7.11
N HIS A 30 3.18 12.80 6.09
CA HIS A 30 3.07 13.20 4.70
C HIS A 30 1.66 12.89 4.21
N ALA A 31 0.86 13.91 3.93
CA ALA A 31 -0.43 13.73 3.27
C ALA A 31 -0.28 14.03 1.78
N ALA A 32 -0.70 13.10 0.92
CA ALA A 32 -0.77 13.29 -0.52
C ALA A 32 -2.22 13.06 -0.98
N GLY A 33 -2.85 14.09 -1.52
CA GLY A 33 -4.19 13.98 -2.09
C GLY A 33 -4.18 13.80 -3.59
N SER A 34 -5.10 13.00 -4.13
CA SER A 34 -5.35 12.98 -5.56
C SER A 34 -6.23 14.17 -5.92
N VAL A 35 -5.67 15.17 -6.60
CA VAL A 35 -6.46 16.27 -7.18
C VAL A 35 -6.83 15.87 -8.61
N PRO A 36 -8.14 15.85 -8.98
CA PRO A 36 -8.56 15.56 -10.34
C PRO A 36 -7.78 16.36 -11.38
N GLY A 37 -7.10 15.68 -12.32
CA GLY A 37 -6.33 16.31 -13.39
C GLY A 37 -4.91 16.77 -13.02
N LEU A 38 -4.49 16.64 -11.77
CA LEU A 38 -3.16 17.05 -11.31
C LEU A 38 -2.34 15.87 -10.78
N HIS A 39 -2.95 15.02 -9.94
CA HIS A 39 -2.27 13.92 -9.26
C HIS A 39 -3.18 12.68 -9.20
N SER A 40 -2.64 11.52 -9.57
CA SER A 40 -3.33 10.23 -9.45
C SER A 40 -2.48 9.28 -8.62
N ILE A 41 -3.01 8.86 -7.49
CA ILE A 41 -2.47 7.73 -6.76
C ILE A 41 -3.12 6.46 -7.34
N LYS A 42 -2.30 5.47 -7.66
CA LYS A 42 -2.70 4.16 -8.17
C LYS A 42 -2.42 3.10 -7.12
N LEU A 43 -3.33 2.15 -7.00
CA LEU A 43 -3.18 0.99 -6.14
C LEU A 43 -3.17 -0.25 -7.01
N TYR A 44 -2.15 -1.08 -6.85
CA TYR A 44 -2.06 -2.39 -7.46
C TYR A 44 -1.92 -3.44 -6.36
N ILE A 45 -2.59 -4.55 -6.54
CA ILE A 45 -2.53 -5.69 -5.63
C ILE A 45 -2.09 -6.89 -6.47
N THR A 46 -1.00 -7.51 -6.05
CA THR A 46 -0.46 -8.70 -6.70
C THR A 46 -0.61 -9.90 -5.78
N ASP A 47 -0.19 -11.07 -6.25
CA ASP A 47 -0.07 -12.29 -5.45
C ASP A 47 1.13 -12.27 -4.48
N ARG A 48 1.90 -11.16 -4.43
CA ARG A 48 3.09 -11.04 -3.58
C ARG A 48 3.15 -9.76 -2.74
N ARG A 49 2.56 -8.67 -3.22
CA ARG A 49 2.64 -7.35 -2.57
C ARG A 49 1.51 -6.42 -2.97
N VAL A 50 1.43 -5.31 -2.25
CA VAL A 50 0.60 -4.15 -2.54
C VAL A 50 1.50 -3.02 -2.98
N ILE A 51 1.16 -2.41 -4.11
CA ILE A 51 1.96 -1.33 -4.71
C ILE A 51 1.11 -0.09 -4.75
N VAL A 52 1.56 0.97 -4.09
CA VAL A 52 0.89 2.28 -4.10
C VAL A 52 1.78 3.26 -4.85
N GLN A 53 1.41 3.59 -6.09
CA GLN A 53 2.18 4.50 -6.94
C GLN A 53 1.53 5.87 -6.96
N GLY A 54 2.32 6.94 -6.80
CA GLY A 54 1.88 8.25 -7.25
C GLY A 54 1.43 9.22 -6.17
N ALA A 55 2.13 9.30 -5.04
CA ALA A 55 2.17 10.60 -4.37
C ALA A 55 2.93 11.55 -5.31
N ILE A 56 2.24 12.45 -6.02
CA ILE A 56 2.85 13.46 -6.89
C ILE A 56 2.66 14.83 -6.22
N LEU A 57 3.73 15.62 -6.05
CA LEU A 57 3.67 17.04 -5.66
C LEU A 57 4.38 17.82 -6.76
N GLY A 58 3.68 18.74 -7.41
CA GLY A 58 4.29 19.60 -8.44
C GLY A 58 4.81 18.87 -9.69
N GLY A 59 4.27 17.70 -10.04
CA GLY A 59 4.63 16.96 -11.25
C GLY A 59 5.77 15.94 -11.09
N VAL A 60 6.28 15.77 -9.87
CA VAL A 60 7.31 14.77 -9.54
C VAL A 60 6.67 13.60 -8.78
N GLN A 61 6.97 12.35 -9.19
CA GLN A 61 6.63 11.16 -8.41
C GLN A 61 7.46 11.17 -7.13
N ILE A 62 6.81 11.37 -5.99
CA ILE A 62 7.45 11.59 -4.68
C ILE A 62 7.38 10.37 -3.78
N ALA A 63 6.42 9.46 -3.98
CA ALA A 63 6.42 8.20 -3.25
C ALA A 63 5.80 7.05 -4.04
N GLU A 64 6.48 5.92 -3.98
CA GLU A 64 6.02 4.58 -4.32
C GLU A 64 6.21 3.71 -3.08
N PHE A 65 5.18 2.96 -2.71
CA PHE A 65 5.25 2.02 -1.58
C PHE A 65 5.03 0.62 -2.10
N ASP A 66 6.02 -0.24 -1.88
CA ASP A 66 5.99 -1.67 -2.19
C ASP A 66 5.86 -2.45 -0.88
N LEU A 67 4.65 -2.88 -0.54
CA LEU A 67 4.33 -3.53 0.73
C LEU A 67 4.13 -5.03 0.51
N TRP A 68 5.11 -5.82 0.91
CA TRP A 68 5.16 -7.27 0.68
C TRP A 68 4.32 -8.04 1.67
N TYR A 69 3.65 -9.11 1.21
CA TYR A 69 2.98 -10.01 2.13
C TYR A 69 4.00 -10.78 2.99
N PRO A 70 3.61 -11.18 4.21
CA PRO A 70 4.44 -12.03 5.06
C PRO A 70 4.92 -13.29 4.33
N GLY A 71 6.22 -13.60 4.44
CA GLY A 71 6.84 -14.75 3.77
C GLY A 71 7.03 -14.62 2.26
N LYS A 72 6.71 -13.46 1.66
CA LYS A 72 6.99 -13.14 0.25
C LYS A 72 8.10 -12.08 0.09
N VAL A 73 8.58 -11.54 1.20
CA VAL A 73 9.71 -10.61 1.27
C VAL A 73 10.97 -11.29 0.72
N GLY A 74 11.57 -10.69 -0.30
CA GLY A 74 12.81 -11.14 -0.94
C GLY A 74 14.08 -10.47 -0.41
N SER A 75 13.96 -9.36 0.32
CA SER A 75 15.11 -8.62 0.88
C SER A 75 14.82 -8.02 2.27
N PRO A 76 15.82 -7.88 3.17
CA PRO A 76 15.70 -7.13 4.43
C PRO A 76 15.24 -5.68 4.29
N GLU A 77 15.45 -5.07 3.12
CA GLU A 77 15.09 -3.67 2.85
C GLU A 77 13.62 -3.48 2.44
N GLU A 78 12.90 -4.58 2.21
CA GLU A 78 11.52 -4.54 1.74
C GLU A 78 10.53 -4.41 2.90
N ASP A 79 9.56 -3.52 2.76
CA ASP A 79 8.52 -3.32 3.78
C ASP A 79 7.52 -4.48 3.75
N MET A 80 7.17 -4.98 4.93
CA MET A 80 6.19 -6.02 5.10
C MET A 80 4.84 -5.43 5.50
N LEU A 81 3.78 -5.80 4.78
CA LEU A 81 2.41 -5.48 5.15
C LEU A 81 2.00 -6.33 6.36
N GLU A 82 1.70 -5.68 7.49
CA GLU A 82 1.33 -6.37 8.73
C GLU A 82 -0.18 -6.45 8.91
N LYS A 83 -0.88 -5.37 8.54
CA LYS A 83 -2.31 -5.24 8.82
C LYS A 83 -3.00 -4.44 7.74
N VAL A 84 -4.23 -4.85 7.46
CA VAL A 84 -5.14 -4.16 6.56
C VAL A 84 -6.48 -4.05 7.26
N THR A 85 -7.10 -2.87 7.21
CA THR A 85 -8.45 -2.66 7.73
C THR A 85 -9.25 -1.73 6.81
N ALA A 86 -10.57 -1.87 6.83
CA ALA A 86 -11.47 -0.90 6.22
C ALA A 86 -11.92 0.10 7.30
N GLY A 87 -12.04 1.37 6.91
CA GLY A 87 -12.62 2.40 7.76
C GLY A 87 -13.43 3.41 6.97
N SER A 88 -13.93 4.42 7.66
CA SER A 88 -14.63 5.55 7.06
C SER A 88 -14.27 6.83 7.82
N GLY A 89 -13.87 7.88 7.10
CA GLY A 89 -13.55 9.19 7.68
C GLY A 89 -14.38 10.30 7.04
N LYS A 90 -14.83 11.29 7.83
CA LYS A 90 -15.45 12.50 7.27
C LYS A 90 -14.38 13.59 7.10
N PRO A 91 -14.28 14.29 5.95
CA PRO A 91 -15.10 14.22 4.74
C PRO A 91 -14.64 13.21 3.67
N GLY A 92 -13.58 12.41 3.91
CA GLY A 92 -12.91 11.60 2.88
C GLY A 92 -13.64 10.32 2.40
N GLY A 93 -14.69 9.87 3.08
CA GLY A 93 -15.43 8.66 2.72
C GLY A 93 -14.77 7.35 3.23
N PRO A 94 -15.12 6.20 2.65
CA PRO A 94 -14.50 4.92 2.99
C PRO A 94 -13.02 4.89 2.61
N TYR A 95 -12.21 4.18 3.40
CA TYR A 95 -10.78 4.02 3.16
C TYR A 95 -10.26 2.63 3.52
N VAL A 96 -9.14 2.27 2.90
CA VAL A 96 -8.28 1.15 3.26
C VAL A 96 -7.14 1.68 4.10
N HIS A 97 -6.94 1.13 5.29
CA HIS A 97 -5.79 1.42 6.13
C HIS A 97 -4.81 0.27 6.05
N LEU A 98 -3.62 0.54 5.51
CA LEU A 98 -2.51 -0.40 5.43
C LEU A 98 -1.50 -0.02 6.51
N ILE A 99 -1.09 -0.99 7.32
CA ILE A 99 0.02 -0.84 8.25
C ILE A 99 1.13 -1.75 7.75
N ALA A 100 2.27 -1.17 7.46
CA ALA A 100 3.47 -1.88 7.07
C ALA A 100 4.61 -1.60 8.04
N ARG A 101 5.50 -2.58 8.17
CA ARG A 101 6.72 -2.49 8.96
C ARG A 101 7.94 -2.58 8.06
N ALA A 102 8.91 -1.71 8.29
CA ALA A 102 10.24 -1.85 7.71
C ALA A 102 10.89 -3.11 8.27
N ASN A 103 11.36 -3.99 7.39
CA ASN A 103 11.99 -5.22 7.81
C ASN A 103 13.40 -4.98 8.41
N GLU A 104 14.02 -3.84 8.10
CA GLU A 104 15.22 -3.32 8.75
C GLU A 104 15.05 -1.86 9.21
N HIS A 105 15.52 -1.54 10.41
CA HIS A 105 15.47 -0.19 10.97
C HIS A 105 16.50 0.72 10.29
N GLY A 106 16.04 1.79 9.65
CA GLY A 106 16.90 2.81 9.05
C GLY A 106 16.98 4.08 9.92
N PRO A 107 18.14 4.77 9.98
CA PRO A 107 18.33 5.94 10.85
C PRO A 107 17.47 7.17 10.49
N LEU A 108 16.83 7.18 9.33
CA LEU A 108 16.06 8.30 8.78
C LEU A 108 14.58 7.95 8.54
N ARG A 109 14.11 6.79 9.01
CA ARG A 109 12.77 6.30 8.71
C ARG A 109 12.16 5.64 9.95
N SER A 110 10.85 5.84 10.13
CA SER A 110 10.10 5.07 11.13
C SER A 110 9.94 3.61 10.69
N ASP A 111 10.06 2.69 11.65
CA ASP A 111 9.81 1.27 11.42
C ASP A 111 8.39 0.95 10.99
N VAL A 112 7.44 1.87 11.19
CA VAL A 112 6.04 1.65 10.84
C VAL A 112 5.60 2.73 9.86
N ALA A 113 5.01 2.28 8.75
CA ALA A 113 4.31 3.11 7.80
C ALA A 113 2.81 2.82 7.90
N GLU A 114 2.02 3.87 8.13
CA GLU A 114 0.57 3.79 8.03
C GLU A 114 0.09 4.52 6.78
N LEU A 115 -0.68 3.83 5.95
CA LEU A 115 -1.23 4.35 4.70
C LEU A 115 -2.76 4.36 4.78
N TYR A 116 -3.39 5.50 4.51
CA TYR A 116 -4.84 5.62 4.46
C TYR A 116 -5.29 5.93 3.03
N ILE A 117 -5.79 4.92 2.31
CA ILE A 117 -6.18 5.01 0.90
C ILE A 117 -7.70 5.17 0.80
N TYR A 118 -8.16 6.37 0.50
CA TYR A 118 -9.59 6.66 0.38
C TYR A 118 -10.12 6.21 -0.99
N THR A 119 -11.15 5.37 -0.96
CA THR A 119 -11.79 4.82 -2.16
C THR A 119 -13.11 4.13 -1.81
N GLU A 120 -14.09 4.25 -2.69
CA GLU A 120 -15.38 3.54 -2.59
C GLU A 120 -15.23 2.00 -2.50
N ASP A 121 -14.16 1.45 -3.09
CA ASP A 121 -13.89 0.00 -3.13
C ASP A 121 -13.22 -0.54 -1.86
N ALA A 122 -13.13 0.26 -0.80
CA ALA A 122 -12.29 -0.05 0.35
C ALA A 122 -12.55 -1.45 0.95
N ARG A 123 -13.82 -1.84 1.11
CA ARG A 123 -14.18 -3.17 1.64
C ARG A 123 -13.67 -4.30 0.75
N ARG A 124 -13.91 -4.20 -0.56
CA ARG A 124 -13.47 -5.22 -1.54
C ARG A 124 -11.95 -5.36 -1.56
N ILE A 125 -11.24 -4.24 -1.47
CA ILE A 125 -9.78 -4.25 -1.39
C ILE A 125 -9.31 -4.96 -0.12
N VAL A 126 -9.90 -4.65 1.03
CA VAL A 126 -9.53 -5.28 2.31
C VAL A 126 -9.77 -6.80 2.25
N GLU A 127 -10.92 -7.24 1.75
CA GLU A 127 -11.22 -8.67 1.56
C GLU A 127 -10.18 -9.36 0.68
N LEU A 128 -9.78 -8.73 -0.43
CA LEU A 128 -8.75 -9.27 -1.32
C LEU A 128 -7.38 -9.36 -0.64
N LEU A 129 -7.01 -8.36 0.17
CA LEU A 129 -5.74 -8.31 0.86
C LEU A 129 -5.68 -9.30 2.04
N GLU A 130 -6.77 -9.47 2.78
CA GLU A 130 -6.86 -10.43 3.88
C GLU A 130 -6.64 -11.87 3.40
N LEU A 131 -7.13 -12.23 2.21
CA LEU A 131 -6.86 -13.54 1.59
C LEU A 131 -5.37 -13.81 1.35
N ASN A 132 -4.58 -12.76 1.12
CA ASN A 132 -3.15 -12.85 0.84
C ASN A 132 -2.28 -12.60 2.09
N LEU A 133 -2.86 -12.04 3.16
CA LEU A 133 -2.21 -11.84 4.46
C LEU A 133 -2.30 -13.04 5.39
N ALA A 134 -3.21 -13.98 5.12
CA ALA A 134 -3.26 -15.23 5.86
C ALA A 134 -1.90 -15.94 5.75
N PRO A 135 -1.36 -16.50 6.86
CA PRO A 135 -0.19 -17.35 6.76
C PRO A 135 -0.50 -18.46 5.74
N PRO A 136 0.49 -18.92 4.94
CA PRO A 136 0.26 -20.04 4.05
C PRO A 136 -0.38 -21.18 4.85
N PRO A 137 -1.36 -21.91 4.28
CA PRO A 137 -1.99 -23.02 5.00
C PRO A 137 -0.90 -23.92 5.57
N THR A 138 -0.99 -24.18 6.88
CA THR A 138 -0.01 -24.93 7.66
C THR A 138 -0.08 -26.41 7.29
N GLU A 139 0.32 -26.76 6.07
CA GLU A 139 0.45 -28.14 5.62
C GLU A 139 1.71 -28.32 4.80
N TRP A 140 2.86 -28.22 5.47
CA TRP A 140 4.02 -29.03 5.14
C TRP A 140 4.59 -29.52 6.49
N ARG A 141 4.12 -30.70 6.91
CA ARG A 141 4.81 -31.54 7.88
C ARG A 141 5.78 -32.45 7.14
#